data_AF-A0A845D5Y7-F1
#
_entry.id   AF-A0A845D5Y7-F1
#
_cell.length_a   1.000
_cell.length_b   1.000
_cell.length_c   1.000
_cell.angle_alpha   90.00
_cell.angle_beta   90.00
_cell.angle_gamma   90.00
#
_symmetry.space_group_name_H-M   'P 1'
#
loop_
_entity.id
_entity.type
_entity.pdbx_description
1 polymer ?
#
loop_
_entity_poly.entity_id
_entity_poly.type
_entity_poly.pdbx_seq_one_letter_code
_entity_poly.pdbx_strand_id
1 'polypeptide(L)' 'MRINIELDEEMIEDAMSCSGATTKREVIENALRLLVKLKLQKQVRSLRGQLKWTGNLESMRLSRASDRAN' A
#
# COMPACT_ATOMS: atom_id res chain seq x y z
N MET A 1 3.13 -21.04 12.36
CA MET A 1 4.07 -21.88 11.60
C MET A 1 5.47 -21.32 11.81
N ARG A 2 6.46 -22.16 12.14
CA ARG A 2 7.86 -21.75 12.26
C ARG A 2 8.58 -22.13 10.97
N ILE A 3 9.30 -21.20 10.38
CA ILE A 3 10.09 -21.41 9.15
C ILE A 3 11.48 -20.85 9.44
N ASN A 4 12.51 -21.54 8.98
CA ASN A 4 13.87 -21.04 8.98
C ASN A 4 14.17 -20.52 7.57
N ILE A 5 14.49 -19.24 7.46
CA ILE A 5 14.83 -18.57 6.21
C ILE A 5 16.06 -17.71 6.46
N GLU A 6 16.96 -17.68 5.48
CA GLU A 6 18.13 -16.81 5.48
C GLU A 6 17.74 -15.47 4.84
N LEU A 7 18.03 -14.37 5.54
CA LEU A 7 17.70 -13.02 5.13
C LEU A 7 18.93 -12.15 5.34
N ASP A 8 19.08 -11.15 4.47
CA ASP A 8 20.06 -10.09 4.65
C ASP A 8 19.71 -9.28 5.92
N GLU A 9 20.67 -9.16 6.84
CA GLU A 9 20.46 -8.45 8.10
C GLU A 9 20.34 -6.95 7.92
N GLU A 10 21.15 -6.34 7.05
CA GLU A 10 21.10 -4.90 6.78
C GLU A 10 19.72 -4.52 6.23
N MET A 11 19.19 -5.34 5.31
CA MET A 11 17.85 -5.15 4.75
C MET A 11 16.74 -5.20 5.82
N ILE A 12 16.87 -6.09 6.80
CA ILE A 12 15.86 -6.20 7.88
C ILE A 12 15.99 -5.04 8.86
N GLU A 13 17.19 -4.58 9.18
CA GLU A 13 17.40 -3.42 10.04
C GLU A 13 16.82 -2.14 9.44
N ASP A 14 17.06 -1.92 8.13
CA ASP A 14 16.45 -0.82 7.38
C ASP A 14 14.92 -0.92 7.40
N ALA A 15 14.39 -2.11 7.14
CA ALA A 15 12.95 -2.34 7.15
C ALA A 15 12.33 -2.11 8.53
N MET A 16 12.99 -2.56 9.61
CA MET A 16 12.56 -2.30 10.99
C MET A 16 12.53 -0.81 11.30
N SER A 17 13.58 -0.08 10.90
CA SER A 17 13.71 1.36 11.11
C SER A 17 12.63 2.14 10.34
N CYS A 18 12.35 1.77 9.09
CA CYS A 18 11.31 2.40 8.28
C CYS A 18 9.90 2.05 8.72
N SER A 19 9.64 0.81 9.16
CA SER A 19 8.30 0.36 9.51
C SER A 19 7.94 0.59 10.99
N GLY A 20 8.92 0.91 11.84
CA GLY A 20 8.75 0.96 13.30
C GLY A 20 8.48 -0.41 13.94
N ALA A 21 8.86 -1.50 13.27
CA ALA A 21 8.62 -2.84 13.78
C ALA A 21 9.64 -3.20 14.86
N THR A 22 9.19 -3.92 15.87
CA THR A 22 10.00 -4.28 17.04
C THR A 22 10.75 -5.59 16.87
N THR A 23 10.30 -6.45 15.93
CA THR A 23 10.89 -7.77 15.71
C THR A 23 11.03 -8.10 14.22
N LYS A 24 12.03 -8.92 13.88
CA LYS A 24 12.20 -9.47 12.52
C LYS A 24 10.93 -10.20 12.03
N ARG A 25 10.23 -10.90 12.94
CA ARG A 25 8.96 -11.59 12.63
C ARG A 25 7.87 -10.61 12.18
N GLU A 26 7.75 -9.49 12.87
CA GLU A 26 6.75 -8.46 12.58
C GLU A 26 7.01 -7.79 11.22
N VAL A 27 8.27 -7.49 10.89
CA VAL A 27 8.64 -6.99 9.56
C VAL A 27 8.20 -7.95 8.46
N ILE A 28 8.51 -9.23 8.61
CA ILE A 28 8.16 -10.26 7.62
C ILE A 28 6.64 -10.36 7.47
N GLU A 29 5.90 -10.36 8.57
CA GLU A 29 4.43 -10.44 8.54
C GLU A 29 3.82 -9.22 7.85
N ASN A 30 4.32 -8.02 8.15
CA ASN A 30 3.88 -6.78 7.53
C ASN A 30 4.20 -6.76 6.03
N ALA A 31 5.40 -7.18 5.63
CA ALA A 31 5.81 -7.26 4.24
C ALA A 31 4.93 -8.23 3.44
N LEU A 32 4.63 -9.41 3.99
CA LEU A 32 3.76 -10.40 3.34
C LEU A 32 2.33 -9.89 3.20
N ARG A 33 1.77 -9.25 4.24
CA ARG A 33 0.44 -8.62 4.17
C ARG A 33 0.40 -7.52 3.12
N LEU A 34 1.44 -6.69 3.05
CA LEU A 34 1.55 -5.63 2.04
C LEU A 34 1.62 -6.21 0.63
N LEU A 35 2.42 -7.25 0.42
CA LEU A 35 2.52 -7.93 -0.88
C LEU A 35 1.16 -8.42 -1.36
N VAL A 36 0.41 -9.12 -0.51
CA VAL A 36 -0.94 -9.60 -0.85
C VAL A 36 -1.86 -8.43 -1.20
N LYS A 37 -1.87 -7.38 -0.38
CA LYS A 37 -2.68 -6.17 -0.61
C LYS A 37 -2.37 -5.53 -1.96
N LEU A 38 -1.09 -5.37 -2.30
CA LEU A 38 -0.66 -4.81 -3.59
C LEU A 38 -1.10 -5.66 -4.77
N LYS A 39 -1.04 -6.99 -4.65
CA LYS A 39 -1.50 -7.90 -5.71
C LYS A 39 -3.02 -7.83 -5.91
N LEU A 40 -3.79 -7.75 -4.82
CA LEU A 40 -5.24 -7.56 -4.90
C LEU A 40 -5.58 -6.21 -5.54
N GLN A 41 -4.92 -5.12 -5.14
CA GLN A 41 -5.10 -3.81 -5.78
C GLN A 41 -4.75 -3.83 -7.27
N LYS A 42 -3.74 -4.61 -7.68
CA LYS A 42 -3.40 -4.77 -9.09
C LYS A 42 -4.55 -5.39 -9.89
N GLN A 43 -5.39 -6.24 -9.30
CA GLN A 43 -6.54 -6.82 -10.00
C GLN A 43 -7.54 -5.75 -10.42
N VAL A 44 -7.69 -4.66 -9.67
CA VAL A 44 -8.57 -3.53 -10.04
C VAL A 44 -8.16 -2.93 -11.40
N ARG A 45 -6.89 -3.05 -11.80
CA ARG A 45 -6.44 -2.58 -13.12
C ARG A 45 -7.14 -3.29 -14.29
N SER A 46 -7.66 -4.51 -14.11
CA SER A 46 -8.40 -5.20 -15.17
C SER A 46 -9.70 -4.47 -15.52
N LEU A 47 -10.29 -3.75 -14.56
CA LEU A 47 -11.55 -3.01 -14.74
C LEU A 47 -11.36 -1.67 -15.49
N ARG A 48 -10.11 -1.31 -15.84
CA ARG A 48 -9.81 -0.09 -16.59
C ARG A 48 -10.52 -0.12 -17.95
N GLY A 49 -11.34 0.91 -18.22
CA GLY A 49 -12.10 1.03 -19.46
C GLY A 49 -13.36 0.17 -19.54
N GLN A 50 -13.60 -0.72 -18.56
CA GLN A 50 -14.81 -1.55 -18.50
C GLN A 50 -15.93 -0.88 -17.70
N LEU A 51 -15.57 -0.10 -16.68
CA LEU A 51 -16.54 0.58 -15.82
C LEU A 51 -16.97 1.92 -16.42
N LYS A 52 -18.27 2.15 -16.54
CA LYS A 52 -18.83 3.45 -16.88
C LYS A 52 -18.73 4.37 -15.67
N TRP A 53 -17.94 5.43 -15.80
CA TRP A 53 -17.81 6.45 -14.76
C TRP A 53 -19.00 7.41 -14.82
N THR A 54 -19.64 7.66 -13.66
CA THR A 54 -20.87 8.47 -13.54
C THR A 54 -20.69 9.64 -12.56
N GLY A 55 -19.59 10.39 -12.68
CA GLY A 55 -19.32 11.59 -11.89
C GLY A 55 -19.24 12.86 -12.75
N ASN A 56 -18.96 14.01 -12.13
CA ASN A 56 -18.50 15.21 -12.82
C ASN A 56 -17.09 15.54 -12.32
N LEU A 57 -16.12 15.59 -13.23
CA LEU A 57 -14.70 15.64 -12.89
C LEU A 57 -14.30 17.05 -12.47
N GLU A 58 -14.94 18.04 -13.09
CA GLU A 58 -14.71 19.45 -12.82
C GLU A 58 -15.25 19.82 -11.44
N SER A 59 -16.45 19.34 -11.07
CA SER A 59 -16.98 19.60 -9.71
C SER A 59 -16.09 19.01 -8.61
N MET A 60 -15.56 17.80 -8.80
CA MET A 60 -14.65 17.15 -7.85
C MET A 60 -13.27 17.84 -7.75
N ARG A 61 -12.86 18.59 -8.78
CA ARG A 61 -11.61 19.36 -8.77
C ARG A 61 -11.79 20.69 -8.05
N LEU A 62 -12.92 21.36 -8.29
CA LEU A 62 -13.25 22.66 -7.70
C LEU A 62 -13.47 22.56 -6.18
N SER A 63 -14.06 21.46 -5.67
CA SER A 63 -14.27 21.27 -4.23
C SER A 63 -12.97 21.20 -3.42
N ARG A 64 -11.86 20.76 -4.02
CA ARG A 64 -10.54 20.73 -3.35
C ARG A 64 -9.86 22.09 -3.28
N ALA A 65 -10.23 23.02 -4.16
CA ALA A 65 -9.67 24.37 -4.16
C ALA A 65 -10.32 25.25 -3.08
N SER A 66 -11.62 25.05 -2.81
CA SER A 66 -12.32 25.75 -1.74
C SER A 66 -11.85 25.36 -0.33
N ASP A 67 -11.43 24.12 -0.13
CA ASP A 67 -10.94 23.63 1.18
C ASP A 67 -9.55 24.16 1.58
N ARG A 68 -8.77 24.71 0.64
CA ARG A 68 -7.46 25.34 0.93
C ARG A 68 -7.55 26.85 1.17
N ALA A 69 -8.71 27.45 0.97
CA ALA A 69 -8.93 28.89 1.09
C ALA A 69 -9.59 29.29 2.43
N ASN A 70 -9.71 28.36 3.37
CA ASN A 70 -10.27 28.55 4.72
C ASN A 70 -9.27 28.12 5.80
#